data_AF-A0A349PB05-F1
#
_entry.id   AF-A0A349PB05-F1
#
_cell.length_a   1.000
_cell.length_b   1.000
_cell.length_c   1.000
_cell.angle_alpha   90.00
_cell.angle_beta   90.00
_cell.angle_gamma   90.00
#
_symmetry.space_group_name_H-M   'P 1'
#
loop_
_entity.id
_entity.type
_entity.pdbx_description
1 polymer ?
#
loop_
_entity_poly.entity_id
_entity_poly.type
_entity_poly.pdbx_seq_one_letter_code
_entity_poly.pdbx_strand_id
1 'polypeptide(L)'
;MRMGIWDNAFKLPEPPEATAEEKKLLDALADKVRARRMGDLAAMALESTRPMHNLGSQGIVFLGPMLSMFFQKEEVLRYAKLLENPRAVAYLTERLGADPENKL
;
A
#
# COMPACT_ATOMS: atom_id res chain seq x y z
N MET A 1 -37.70 12.53 17.93
CA MET A 1 -36.95 11.25 17.93
C MET A 1 -35.63 11.49 18.64
N ARG A 2 -35.29 10.71 19.68
CA ARG A 2 -33.96 10.78 20.31
C ARG A 2 -32.98 9.99 19.43
N MET A 3 -32.07 10.69 18.76
CA MET A 3 -30.88 10.07 18.15
C MET A 3 -30.00 9.56 19.30
N GLY A 4 -29.94 8.25 19.46
CA GLY A 4 -29.21 7.60 20.54
C GLY A 4 -27.71 7.51 20.23
N ILE A 5 -26.93 7.26 21.28
CA ILE A 5 -25.51 6.84 21.29
C ILE A 5 -25.08 5.80 20.23
N TRP A 6 -26.03 5.22 19.50
CA TRP A 6 -25.88 4.18 18.48
C TRP A 6 -25.47 4.71 17.10
N ASP A 7 -25.71 5.99 16.78
CA ASP A 7 -25.43 6.56 15.44
C ASP A 7 -23.92 6.59 15.07
N ASN A 8 -23.04 6.39 16.06
CA ASN A 8 -21.59 6.36 15.88
C ASN A 8 -20.96 4.97 16.15
N ALA A 9 -21.74 3.97 16.59
CA ALA A 9 -21.19 2.67 17.02
C ALA A 9 -20.61 1.82 15.88
N PHE A 10 -21.00 2.11 14.63
CA PHE A 10 -20.58 1.36 13.43
C PHE A 10 -19.73 2.17 12.45
N LYS A 11 -19.36 3.41 12.78
CA LYS A 11 -18.51 4.22 11.91
C LYS A 11 -17.07 3.74 12.04
N LEU A 12 -16.59 3.02 11.04
CA LEU A 12 -15.17 2.71 10.93
C LEU A 12 -14.42 4.02 10.60
N PRO A 13 -13.29 4.30 11.26
CA PRO A 13 -12.47 5.46 10.91
C PRO A 13 -12.01 5.31 9.46
N GLU A 14 -12.16 6.37 8.67
CA GLU A 14 -11.60 6.38 7.33
C GLU A 14 -10.07 6.36 7.43
N PRO A 15 -9.39 5.48 6.67
CA PRO A 15 -7.94 5.48 6.64
C PRO A 15 -7.43 6.82 6.08
N PRO A 16 -6.38 7.40 6.69
CA PRO A 16 -5.85 8.70 6.28
C PRO A 16 -5.29 8.63 4.86
N GLU A 17 -5.35 9.72 4.12
CA GLU A 17 -4.65 9.84 2.85
C GLU A 17 -3.13 9.81 3.05
N ALA A 18 -2.40 9.20 2.11
CA ALA A 18 -0.94 9.20 2.14
C ALA A 18 -0.39 10.62 1.92
N THR A 19 0.62 11.03 2.71
CA THR A 19 1.23 12.35 2.60
C THR A 19 1.99 12.52 1.29
N ALA A 20 2.38 13.76 0.98
CA ALA A 20 3.21 14.04 -0.20
C ALA A 20 4.59 13.36 -0.11
N GLU A 21 5.22 13.31 1.07
CA GLU A 21 6.48 12.57 1.22
C GLU A 21 6.28 11.06 1.06
N GLU A 22 5.20 10.52 1.62
CA GLU A 22 4.87 9.10 1.51
C GLU A 22 4.62 8.69 0.06
N LYS A 23 3.85 9.50 -0.69
CA LYS A 23 3.61 9.28 -2.12
C LYS A 23 4.91 9.23 -2.93
N LYS A 24 5.86 10.14 -2.65
CA LYS A 24 7.20 10.12 -3.30
C LYS A 24 7.95 8.81 -3.05
N LEU A 25 7.79 8.20 -1.88
CA LEU A 25 8.43 6.92 -1.57
C LEU A 25 7.77 5.76 -2.28
N LEU A 26 6.44 5.77 -2.35
CA LEU A 26 5.67 4.78 -3.10
C LEU A 26 5.96 4.86 -4.59
N ASP A 27 6.11 6.06 -5.14
CA ASP A 27 6.56 6.29 -6.51
C ASP A 27 7.94 5.66 -6.75
N ALA A 28 8.92 5.96 -5.89
CA ALA A 28 10.26 5.40 -6.02
C ALA A 28 10.27 3.86 -5.90
N LEU A 29 9.39 3.30 -5.06
CA LEU A 29 9.20 1.85 -4.94
C LEU A 29 8.59 1.27 -6.22
N ALA A 30 7.51 1.88 -6.73
CA ALA A 30 6.87 1.47 -7.98
C ALA A 30 7.85 1.50 -9.15
N ASP A 31 8.66 2.55 -9.26
CA ASP A 31 9.72 2.67 -10.27
C ASP A 31 10.73 1.53 -10.19
N LYS A 32 11.21 1.20 -8.98
CA LYS A 32 12.12 0.07 -8.76
C LYS A 32 11.51 -1.27 -9.18
N VAL A 33 10.23 -1.49 -8.88
CA VAL A 33 9.53 -2.74 -9.23
C VAL A 33 9.28 -2.83 -10.74
N ARG A 34 8.85 -1.72 -11.37
CA ARG A 34 8.64 -1.65 -12.82
C ARG A 34 9.92 -1.80 -13.62
N ALA A 35 11.04 -1.23 -13.14
CA ALA A 35 12.36 -1.43 -13.75
C ALA A 35 12.79 -2.91 -13.83
N ARG A 36 12.19 -3.79 -13.01
CA ARG A 36 12.40 -5.24 -13.02
C ARG A 36 11.34 -6.00 -13.82
N ARG A 37 10.46 -5.29 -14.54
CA ARG A 37 9.30 -5.83 -15.28
C ARG A 37 8.34 -6.63 -14.39
N MET A 38 8.22 -6.23 -13.11
CA MET A 38 7.35 -6.87 -12.12
C MET A 38 6.12 -6.04 -11.76
N GLY A 39 5.84 -4.93 -12.47
CA GLY A 39 4.75 -3.99 -12.16
C GLY A 39 3.39 -4.66 -12.07
N ASP A 40 2.95 -5.33 -13.13
CA ASP A 40 1.64 -5.99 -13.21
C ASP A 40 1.48 -7.10 -12.17
N LEU A 41 2.53 -7.92 -11.99
CA LEU A 41 2.52 -9.00 -11.00
C LEU A 41 2.39 -8.45 -9.57
N ALA A 42 3.14 -7.39 -9.25
CA ALA A 42 3.08 -6.74 -7.95
C ALA A 42 1.73 -6.03 -7.72
N ALA A 43 1.18 -5.38 -8.74
CA ALA A 43 -0.14 -4.79 -8.69
C ALA A 43 -1.19 -5.86 -8.40
N MET A 44 -1.24 -6.93 -9.19
CA MET A 44 -2.16 -8.05 -9.00
C MET A 44 -2.02 -8.68 -7.60
N ALA A 45 -0.79 -8.87 -7.12
CA ALA A 45 -0.54 -9.38 -5.78
C ALA A 45 -1.12 -8.44 -4.70
N LEU A 46 -0.90 -7.13 -4.80
CA LEU A 46 -1.47 -6.16 -3.86
C LEU A 46 -3.00 -6.10 -3.96
N GLU A 47 -3.58 -6.15 -5.15
CA GLU A 47 -5.03 -6.21 -5.35
C GLU A 47 -5.66 -7.41 -4.65
N SER A 48 -5.00 -8.57 -4.72
CA SER A 48 -5.47 -9.79 -4.05
C SER A 48 -5.53 -9.66 -2.53
N THR A 49 -4.80 -8.70 -1.94
CA THR A 49 -4.81 -8.43 -0.50
C THR A 49 -5.87 -7.42 -0.05
N ARG A 50 -6.53 -6.69 -0.98
CA ARG A 50 -7.59 -5.71 -0.67
C ARG A 50 -8.75 -6.22 0.20
N PRO A 51 -9.26 -7.46 0.06
CA PRO A 51 -10.35 -7.93 0.94
C PRO A 51 -9.89 -8.15 2.39
N MET A 52 -8.58 -8.23 2.67
CA MET A 52 -8.05 -8.48 4.01
C MET A 52 -7.90 -7.17 4.80
N HIS A 53 -9.03 -6.64 5.29
CA HIS A 53 -9.12 -5.34 5.97
C HIS A 53 -8.28 -5.17 7.26
N ASN A 54 -7.48 -6.15 7.70
CA ASN A 54 -6.73 -6.08 8.96
C ASN A 54 -5.32 -6.70 8.93
N LEU A 55 -4.78 -7.07 7.77
CA LEU A 55 -3.42 -7.67 7.68
C LEU A 55 -2.38 -6.71 7.09
N GLY A 56 -2.62 -5.39 7.13
CA GLY A 56 -1.62 -4.39 6.73
C GLY A 56 -0.28 -4.55 7.44
N SER A 57 -0.28 -4.99 8.70
CA SER A 57 0.94 -5.27 9.46
C SER A 57 1.54 -6.67 9.21
N GLN A 58 0.75 -7.65 8.76
CA GLN A 58 1.22 -9.03 8.54
C GLN A 58 1.63 -9.32 7.10
N GLY A 59 1.09 -8.60 6.12
CA GLY A 59 1.44 -8.75 4.71
C GLY A 59 2.92 -8.42 4.44
N ILE A 60 3.45 -7.37 5.06
CA ILE A 60 4.88 -7.04 4.91
C ILE A 60 5.78 -7.91 5.80
N VAL A 61 5.28 -8.43 6.93
CA VAL A 61 6.01 -9.48 7.67
C VAL A 61 6.13 -10.75 6.81
N PHE A 62 5.06 -11.12 6.10
CA PHE A 62 5.06 -12.24 5.16
C PHE A 62 5.98 -12.00 3.95
N LEU A 63 5.93 -10.81 3.35
CA LEU A 63 6.78 -10.43 2.22
C LEU A 63 8.20 -9.99 2.63
N GLY A 64 8.45 -9.84 3.93
CA GLY A 64 9.68 -9.29 4.49
C GLY A 64 10.96 -9.98 4.02
N PRO A 65 11.03 -11.32 3.99
CA PRO A 65 12.19 -12.05 3.46
C PRO A 65 12.44 -11.80 1.96
N MET A 66 11.41 -11.53 1.17
CA MET A 66 11.57 -11.20 -0.25
C MET A 66 12.03 -9.76 -0.43
N LEU A 67 11.45 -8.85 0.35
CA LEU A 67 11.82 -7.43 0.32
C LEU A 67 13.24 -7.18 0.82
N SER A 68 13.72 -7.92 1.82
CA SER A 68 15.09 -7.79 2.33
C SER A 68 16.17 -8.19 1.33
N MET A 69 15.83 -8.96 0.27
CA MET A 69 16.74 -9.25 -0.83
C MET A 69 16.98 -8.04 -1.75
N PHE A 70 16.06 -7.06 -1.75
CA PHE A 70 16.08 -5.91 -2.66
C PHE A 70 16.23 -4.57 -1.95
N PHE A 71 15.99 -4.51 -0.63
CA PHE A 71 15.95 -3.29 0.19
C PHE A 71 16.72 -3.48 1.49
N GLN A 72 17.32 -2.40 2.00
CA GLN A 72 17.94 -2.40 3.34
C GLN A 72 16.86 -2.60 4.41
N LYS A 73 17.22 -3.21 5.56
CA LYS A 73 16.27 -3.56 6.62
C LYS A 73 15.43 -2.36 7.09
N GLU A 74 16.07 -1.20 7.22
CA GLU A 74 15.44 0.06 7.63
C GLU A 74 14.45 0.55 6.57
N GLU A 75 14.76 0.37 5.28
CA GLU A 75 13.84 0.68 4.19
C GLU A 75 12.63 -0.25 4.20
N VAL A 76 12.83 -1.57 4.43
CA VAL A 76 11.73 -2.55 4.50
C VAL A 76 10.75 -2.18 5.60
N LEU A 77 11.22 -1.86 6.82
CA LEU A 77 10.35 -1.47 7.94
C LEU A 77 9.58 -0.17 7.65
N ARG A 78 10.20 0.77 6.97
CA ARG A 78 9.58 2.03 6.57
C ARG A 78 8.45 1.80 5.56
N TYR A 79 8.69 0.98 4.53
CA TYR A 79 7.64 0.61 3.58
C TYR A 79 6.57 -0.26 4.23
N ALA A 80 6.94 -1.14 5.18
CA ALA A 80 5.99 -1.93 5.96
C ALA A 80 4.96 -1.04 6.66
N LYS A 81 5.44 -0.07 7.41
CA LYS A 81 4.57 0.88 8.13
C LYS A 81 3.68 1.68 7.18
N LEU A 82 4.21 2.07 6.02
CA LEU A 82 3.43 2.81 5.04
C LEU A 82 2.30 1.96 4.43
N LEU A 83 2.56 0.68 4.19
CA LEU A 83 1.58 -0.25 3.65
C LEU A 83 0.55 -0.76 4.68
N GLU A 84 0.67 -0.36 5.96
CA GLU A 84 -0.42 -0.52 6.93
C GLU A 84 -1.62 0.39 6.60
N ASN A 85 -1.40 1.46 5.84
CA ASN A 85 -2.46 2.37 5.39
C ASN A 85 -3.10 1.87 4.08
N PRO A 86 -4.39 1.47 4.09
CA PRO A 86 -5.09 1.01 2.88
C PRO A 86 -5.08 2.03 1.73
N ARG A 87 -5.11 3.34 2.02
CA ARG A 87 -5.01 4.39 0.99
C ARG A 87 -3.64 4.42 0.33
N ALA A 88 -2.58 4.19 1.11
CA ALA A 88 -1.22 4.07 0.59
C ALA A 88 -1.04 2.82 -0.28
N VAL A 89 -1.62 1.69 0.13
CA VAL A 89 -1.63 0.44 -0.68
C VAL A 89 -2.38 0.65 -1.99
N ALA A 90 -3.57 1.29 -1.95
CA ALA A 90 -4.34 1.60 -3.14
C ALA A 90 -3.54 2.49 -4.10
N TYR A 91 -2.92 3.54 -3.58
CA TYR A 91 -2.03 4.41 -4.34
C TYR A 91 -0.87 3.63 -4.98
N LEU A 92 -0.12 2.83 -4.20
CA LEU A 92 0.98 2.03 -4.75
C LEU A 92 0.52 1.09 -5.86
N THR A 93 -0.63 0.45 -5.68
CA THR A 93 -1.19 -0.49 -6.66
C THR A 93 -1.48 0.20 -8.00
N GLU A 94 -2.07 1.40 -7.95
CA GLU A 94 -2.29 2.23 -9.15
C GLU A 94 -0.96 2.58 -9.83
N ARG A 95 0.05 2.97 -9.06
CA ARG A 95 1.37 3.34 -9.59
C ARG A 95 2.14 2.15 -10.18
N LEU A 96 1.91 0.94 -9.68
CA LEU A 96 2.52 -0.28 -10.21
C LEU A 96 1.92 -0.71 -11.55
N GLY A 97 0.59 -0.59 -11.70
CA GLY A 97 -0.13 -0.91 -12.93
C GLY A 97 -0.13 0.21 -13.97
N ALA A 98 0.36 1.40 -13.62
CA ALA A 98 0.53 2.50 -14.56
C ALA A 98 1.68 2.22 -15.53
N ASP A 99 1.36 2.18 -16.83
CA ASP A 99 2.35 2.14 -17.90
C ASP A 99 3.16 3.45 -17.89
N PRO A 100 4.49 3.43 -17.65
CA PRO A 100 5.31 4.64 -17.70
C PRO A 100 5.34 5.30 -19.09
N GLU A 101 5.07 4.56 -20.16
CA GLU A 101 5.11 5.04 -21.55
C GLU A 101 3.79 5.68 -22.00
N ASN A 102 2.69 5.48 -21.26
CA ASN A 102 1.38 6.02 -21.59
C ASN A 102 1.02 7.21 -20.68
N LYS A 103 1.84 8.26 -20.74
CA LYS A 103 1.45 9.61 -20.30
C LYS A 103 0.85 10.34 -21.51
N LEU A 104 -0.47 10.28 -21.64
CA LEU A 104 -1.23 11.20 -22.49
C LEU A 104 -1.20 12.61 -21.89
#